data_AF-A0A1H7ZKD7-F1
#
_entry.id   AF-A0A1H7ZKD7-F1
#
_cell.length_a   1.000
_cell.length_b   1.000
_cell.length_c   1.000
_cell.angle_alpha   90.00
_cell.angle_beta   90.00
_cell.angle_gamma   90.00
#
_symmetry.space_group_name_H-M   'P 1'
#
loop_
_entity.id
_entity.type
_entity.pdbx_description
1 polymer ?
#
loop_
_entity_poly.entity_id
_entity_poly.type
_entity_poly.pdbx_seq_one_letter_code
_entity_poly.pdbx_strand_id
1 'polypeptide(L)'
;MDEGRSAAEGWTLLRRFVSLQAELLRALMQGSSGAEAFRAAQRLPRHGELQVRGERWRFHRHGGGVGFEGTDSRRVVDAHRALGTPESFDAWRLMLYLESIGVNAVHLGAREFLTDDERELEQWLAELEGLGLVRREPREVRMWRLAPQH
;
A
#
# COMPACT_ATOMS: atom_id res chain seq x y z
N MET A 1 9.71 21.93 19.10
CA MET A 1 8.31 21.47 19.23
C MET A 1 7.77 21.27 17.81
N ASP A 2 8.02 20.11 17.21
CA ASP A 2 7.51 19.74 15.86
C ASP A 2 7.18 18.22 15.75
N GLU A 3 7.27 17.49 16.87
CA GLU A 3 7.16 16.03 16.91
C GLU A 3 5.74 15.52 16.56
N GLY A 4 4.71 16.31 16.90
CA GLY A 4 3.31 15.98 16.59
C GLY A 4 2.93 16.19 15.13
N ARG A 5 3.68 17.00 14.37
CA ARG A 5 3.39 17.30 12.95
C ARG A 5 3.92 16.20 12.04
N SER A 6 5.12 15.71 12.35
CA SER A 6 5.84 14.72 11.55
C SER A 6 5.27 13.29 11.69
N ALA A 7 4.85 12.87 12.89
CA ALA A 7 4.15 11.59 13.06
C ALA A 7 2.78 11.56 12.35
N ALA A 8 2.09 12.71 12.32
CA ALA A 8 0.82 12.84 11.60
C ALA A 8 1.01 12.77 10.07
N GLU A 9 2.15 13.23 9.55
CA GLU A 9 2.50 13.14 8.12
C GLU A 9 2.72 11.70 7.67
N GLY A 10 3.58 10.94 8.36
CA GLY A 10 3.83 9.53 8.04
C GLY A 10 2.55 8.69 8.10
N TRP A 11 1.74 8.87 9.15
CA TRP A 11 0.44 8.20 9.27
C TRP A 11 -0.53 8.58 8.15
N THR A 12 -0.58 9.85 7.77
CA THR A 12 -1.42 10.34 6.66
C THR A 12 -0.99 9.72 5.34
N LEU A 13 0.32 9.61 5.08
CA LEU A 13 0.86 8.97 3.88
C LEU A 13 0.49 7.50 3.83
N LEU A 14 0.64 6.76 4.93
CA LEU A 14 0.24 5.36 5.02
C LEU A 14 -1.26 5.17 4.71
N ARG A 15 -2.13 5.99 5.29
CA ARG A 15 -3.57 5.91 5.01
C ARG A 15 -3.90 6.20 3.55
N ARG A 16 -3.23 7.19 2.95
CA ARG A 16 -3.41 7.53 1.52
C ARG A 16 -2.99 6.37 0.63
N PHE A 17 -1.86 5.75 0.92
CA PHE A 17 -1.36 4.56 0.24
C PHE A 17 -2.37 3.40 0.33
N VAL A 18 -2.75 2.98 1.54
CA VAL A 18 -3.65 1.84 1.73
C VAL A 18 -4.99 2.06 1.03
N SER A 19 -5.55 3.26 1.14
CA SER A 19 -6.81 3.60 0.48
C SER A 19 -6.68 3.59 -1.05
N LEU A 20 -5.57 4.10 -1.59
CA LEU A 20 -5.33 4.10 -3.04
C LEU A 20 -5.13 2.67 -3.56
N GLN A 21 -4.32 1.85 -2.89
CA GLN A 21 -4.13 0.45 -3.25
C GLN A 21 -5.47 -0.30 -3.25
N ALA A 22 -6.29 -0.10 -2.21
CA ALA A 22 -7.58 -0.76 -2.11
C ALA A 22 -8.52 -0.37 -3.25
N GLU A 23 -8.56 0.91 -3.64
CA GLU A 23 -9.36 1.39 -4.77
C GLU A 23 -8.86 0.84 -6.11
N LEU A 24 -7.55 0.83 -6.35
CA LEU A 24 -6.94 0.28 -7.57
C LEU A 24 -7.23 -1.22 -7.72
N LEU A 25 -7.02 -1.98 -6.66
CA LEU A 25 -7.31 -3.41 -6.66
C LEU A 25 -8.80 -3.67 -6.85
N ARG A 26 -9.69 -2.98 -6.14
CA ARG A 26 -11.14 -3.17 -6.34
C ARG A 26 -11.58 -2.79 -7.74
N ALA A 27 -11.04 -1.71 -8.33
CA ALA A 27 -11.36 -1.31 -9.70
C ALA A 27 -10.91 -2.39 -10.71
N LEU A 28 -9.68 -2.89 -10.58
CA LEU A 28 -9.16 -3.94 -11.44
C LEU A 28 -9.95 -5.25 -11.29
N MET A 29 -10.30 -5.60 -10.06
CA MET A 29 -11.02 -6.83 -9.72
C MET A 29 -12.54 -6.72 -9.90
N GLN A 30 -13.04 -5.57 -10.38
CA GLN A 30 -14.47 -5.27 -10.51
C GLN A 30 -15.26 -5.55 -9.22
N GLY A 31 -14.66 -5.27 -8.07
CA GLY A 31 -15.25 -5.50 -6.74
C GLY A 31 -15.23 -6.96 -6.24
N SER A 32 -14.63 -7.90 -6.99
CA SER A 32 -14.44 -9.29 -6.53
C SER A 32 -13.48 -9.34 -5.33
N SER A 33 -13.75 -10.19 -4.34
CA SER A 33 -12.93 -10.34 -3.13
C SER A 33 -12.60 -11.81 -2.80
N GLY A 34 -11.61 -12.05 -1.93
CA GLY A 34 -11.25 -13.40 -1.48
C GLY A 34 -10.91 -14.38 -2.62
N ALA A 35 -11.53 -15.57 -2.61
CA ALA A 35 -11.28 -16.61 -3.61
C ALA A 35 -11.74 -16.24 -5.04
N GLU A 36 -12.75 -15.38 -5.16
CA GLU A 36 -13.21 -14.88 -6.46
C GLU A 36 -12.20 -13.91 -7.06
N ALA A 37 -11.59 -13.08 -6.23
CA ALA A 37 -10.50 -12.20 -6.66
C ALA A 37 -9.34 -13.00 -7.27
N PHE A 38 -8.92 -14.11 -6.65
CA PHE A 38 -7.85 -14.93 -7.22
C PHE A 38 -8.18 -15.47 -8.61
N ARG A 39 -9.42 -15.93 -8.84
CA ARG A 39 -9.86 -16.43 -10.16
C ARG A 39 -10.01 -15.31 -11.19
N ALA A 40 -10.55 -14.17 -10.77
CA ALA A 40 -10.65 -13.00 -11.63
C ALA A 40 -9.25 -12.50 -12.03
N ALA A 41 -8.27 -12.55 -11.12
CA ALA A 41 -6.90 -12.09 -11.39
C ALA A 41 -6.22 -12.92 -12.48
N GLN A 42 -6.50 -14.23 -12.55
CA GLN A 42 -5.98 -15.09 -13.62
C GLN A 42 -6.51 -14.72 -15.02
N ARG A 43 -7.74 -14.17 -15.09
CA ARG A 43 -8.41 -13.79 -16.34
C ARG A 43 -8.08 -12.37 -16.81
N LEU A 44 -7.41 -11.58 -15.97
CA LEU A 44 -7.03 -10.21 -16.32
C LEU A 44 -6.01 -10.21 -17.47
N PRO A 45 -6.09 -9.25 -18.40
CA PRO A 45 -5.06 -9.08 -19.42
C PRO A 45 -3.70 -8.76 -18.77
N ARG A 46 -2.60 -9.02 -19.48
CA ARG A 46 -1.24 -8.75 -18.95
C ARG A 46 -0.99 -7.26 -18.68
N HIS A 47 -1.65 -6.38 -19.42
CA HIS A 47 -1.56 -4.94 -19.28
C HIS A 47 -2.90 -4.29 -19.61
N GLY A 48 -3.12 -3.09 -19.12
CA GLY A 48 -4.31 -2.30 -19.44
C GLY A 48 -4.33 -0.98 -18.69
N GLU A 49 -5.47 -0.31 -18.75
CA GLU A 49 -5.68 0.98 -18.11
C GLU A 49 -7.01 0.98 -17.33
N LEU A 50 -7.07 1.77 -16.27
CA LEU A 50 -8.27 2.01 -15.46
C LEU A 50 -8.29 3.43 -14.90
N GLN A 51 -9.47 3.90 -14.49
CA GLN A 51 -9.66 5.23 -13.91
C GLN A 51 -9.94 5.13 -12.41
N VAL A 52 -9.11 5.74 -11.58
CA VAL A 52 -9.27 5.80 -10.11
C VAL A 52 -8.91 7.20 -9.62
N ARG A 53 -9.75 7.77 -8.75
CA ARG A 53 -9.59 9.13 -8.19
C ARG A 53 -9.40 10.25 -9.23
N GLY A 54 -10.08 10.13 -10.37
CA GLY A 54 -9.95 11.11 -11.45
C GLY A 54 -8.64 11.04 -12.21
N GLU A 55 -7.78 10.05 -11.92
CA GLU A 55 -6.51 9.80 -12.62
C GLU A 55 -6.59 8.50 -13.43
N ARG A 56 -5.88 8.47 -14.57
CA ARG A 56 -5.69 7.25 -15.37
C ARG A 56 -4.49 6.47 -14.84
N TRP A 57 -4.69 5.18 -14.62
CA TRP A 57 -3.68 4.25 -14.13
C TRP A 57 -3.40 3.19 -15.17
N ARG A 58 -2.12 3.00 -15.51
CA ARG A 58 -1.67 1.84 -16.27
C ARG A 58 -1.40 0.72 -15.30
N PHE A 59 -1.87 -0.49 -15.60
CA PHE A 59 -1.52 -1.67 -14.83
C PHE A 59 -0.73 -2.68 -15.67
N HIS A 60 0.14 -3.42 -15.01
CA HIS A 60 0.86 -4.54 -15.59
C HIS A 60 0.87 -5.71 -14.60
N ARG A 61 0.55 -6.90 -15.10
CA ARG A 61 0.63 -8.13 -14.30
C ARG A 61 2.04 -8.68 -14.35
N HIS A 62 2.53 -9.11 -13.20
CA HIS A 62 3.82 -9.78 -13.06
C HIS A 62 3.67 -10.90 -12.04
N GLY A 63 4.33 -12.05 -12.26
CA GLY A 63 4.21 -13.21 -11.38
C GLY A 63 2.76 -13.49 -10.95
N GLY A 64 2.50 -13.42 -9.63
CA GLY A 64 1.18 -13.54 -9.01
C GLY A 64 0.50 -12.21 -8.65
N GLY A 65 1.08 -11.07 -9.03
CA GLY A 65 0.65 -9.73 -8.63
C GLY A 65 0.37 -8.78 -9.78
N VAL A 66 0.20 -7.51 -9.42
CA VAL A 66 -0.04 -6.41 -10.35
C VAL A 66 0.63 -5.13 -9.86
N GLY A 67 1.31 -4.43 -10.76
CA GLY A 67 1.80 -3.08 -10.54
C GLY A 67 0.93 -2.05 -11.26
N PHE A 68 0.80 -0.87 -10.66
CA PHE A 68 0.05 0.27 -11.17
C PHE A 68 0.95 1.51 -11.24
N GLU A 69 0.88 2.26 -12.33
CA GLU A 69 1.53 3.57 -12.51
C GLU A 69 0.49 4.63 -12.88
N GLY A 70 0.44 5.70 -12.10
CA GLY A 70 -0.40 6.87 -12.36
C GLY A 70 0.14 7.66 -13.55
N THR A 71 -0.69 7.90 -14.57
CA THR A 71 -0.25 8.55 -15.82
C THR A 71 0.21 9.98 -15.58
N ASP A 72 -0.48 10.69 -14.69
CA ASP A 72 -0.23 12.11 -14.41
C ASP A 72 0.63 12.29 -13.17
N SER A 73 0.34 11.55 -12.09
CA SER A 73 1.04 11.69 -10.81
C SER A 73 2.37 10.94 -10.74
N ARG A 74 2.61 9.98 -11.66
CA ARG A 74 3.74 9.04 -11.63
C ARG A 74 3.83 8.21 -10.35
N ARG A 75 2.78 8.18 -9.54
CA ARG A 75 2.69 7.34 -8.35
C ARG A 75 2.72 5.88 -8.75
N VAL A 76 3.39 5.07 -7.95
CA VAL A 76 3.49 3.63 -8.11
C VAL A 76 2.76 2.95 -6.96
N VAL A 77 1.96 1.95 -7.29
CA VAL A 77 1.40 1.01 -6.32
C VAL A 77 1.65 -0.38 -6.85
N ASP A 78 2.34 -1.20 -6.08
CA ASP A 78 2.55 -2.60 -6.43
C ASP A 78 1.82 -3.50 -5.45
N ALA A 79 1.14 -4.52 -5.96
CA ALA A 79 0.52 -5.57 -5.16
C ALA A 79 1.00 -6.92 -5.67
N HIS A 80 2.18 -7.35 -5.22
CA HIS A 80 2.79 -8.61 -5.66
C HIS A 80 2.11 -9.89 -5.13
N ARG A 81 1.22 -9.79 -4.12
CA ARG A 81 0.49 -10.93 -3.52
C ARG A 81 -0.84 -10.48 -2.88
N ALA A 82 -1.60 -11.42 -2.30
CA ALA A 82 -2.80 -11.13 -1.49
C ALA A 82 -3.81 -10.18 -2.17
N LEU A 83 -4.02 -10.32 -3.49
CA LEU A 83 -4.93 -9.47 -4.27
C LEU A 83 -6.39 -9.51 -3.78
N GLY A 84 -6.77 -10.56 -3.05
CA GLY A 84 -8.09 -10.74 -2.47
C GLY A 84 -8.35 -9.95 -1.18
N THR A 85 -7.33 -9.28 -0.63
CA THR A 85 -7.41 -8.42 0.56
C THR A 85 -6.85 -7.03 0.22
N PRO A 86 -7.64 -6.17 -0.45
CA PRO A 86 -7.17 -4.92 -1.07
C PRO A 86 -6.51 -3.92 -0.10
N GLU A 87 -6.88 -3.96 1.16
CA GLU A 87 -6.39 -3.09 2.24
C GLU A 87 -5.12 -3.62 2.91
N SER A 88 -4.75 -4.88 2.66
CA SER A 88 -3.56 -5.48 3.25
C SER A 88 -2.32 -5.06 2.46
N PHE A 89 -1.24 -4.73 3.16
CA PHE A 89 0.00 -4.25 2.56
C PHE A 89 1.21 -4.77 3.33
N ASP A 90 2.40 -4.62 2.76
CA ASP A 90 3.68 -4.89 3.41
C ASP A 90 4.65 -3.72 3.21
N ALA A 91 5.80 -3.78 3.88
CA ALA A 91 6.81 -2.73 3.87
C ALA A 91 7.32 -2.45 2.45
N TRP A 92 7.55 -3.49 1.65
CA TRP A 92 7.97 -3.35 0.25
C TRP A 92 6.99 -2.53 -0.60
N ARG A 93 5.68 -2.78 -0.50
CA ARG A 93 4.71 -2.00 -1.29
C ARG A 93 4.65 -0.55 -0.86
N LEU A 94 4.74 -0.31 0.46
CA LEU A 94 4.77 1.03 1.01
C LEU A 94 6.03 1.78 0.55
N MET A 95 7.19 1.13 0.56
CA MET A 95 8.46 1.67 0.04
C MET A 95 8.31 2.18 -1.39
N LEU A 96 7.84 1.32 -2.31
CA LEU A 96 7.66 1.69 -3.72
C LEU A 96 6.72 2.89 -3.90
N TYR A 97 5.66 2.96 -3.08
CA TYR A 97 4.77 4.10 -3.09
C TYR A 97 5.46 5.37 -2.60
N LEU A 98 6.15 5.33 -1.46
CA LEU A 98 6.84 6.48 -0.87
C LEU A 98 7.96 7.00 -1.79
N GLU A 99 8.73 6.10 -2.40
CA GLU A 99 9.73 6.42 -3.42
C GLU A 99 9.09 7.16 -4.61
N SER A 100 7.96 6.66 -5.12
CA SER A 100 7.27 7.28 -6.27
C SER A 100 6.74 8.69 -6.02
N ILE A 101 6.60 9.10 -4.75
CA ILE A 101 6.19 10.46 -4.36
C ILE A 101 7.33 11.27 -3.76
N GLY A 102 8.57 10.77 -3.82
CA GLY A 102 9.77 11.48 -3.35
C GLY A 102 9.86 11.64 -1.83
N VAL A 103 9.23 10.76 -1.06
CA VAL A 103 9.36 10.75 0.41
C VAL A 103 10.50 9.83 0.79
N ASN A 104 11.56 10.40 1.36
CA ASN A 104 12.81 9.69 1.71
C ASN A 104 12.86 9.23 3.18
N ALA A 105 11.97 9.74 4.03
CA ALA A 105 11.92 9.41 5.44
C ALA A 105 10.49 9.53 5.99
N VAL A 106 10.17 8.72 6.99
CA VAL A 106 8.99 8.88 7.85
C VAL A 106 9.44 8.93 9.30
N HIS A 107 8.63 9.57 10.15
CA HIS A 107 9.00 9.78 11.54
C HIS A 107 7.94 9.23 12.49
N LEU A 108 8.39 8.86 13.69
CA LEU A 108 7.54 8.53 14.82
C LEU A 108 8.15 9.11 16.09
N GLY A 109 7.55 10.19 16.61
CA GLY A 109 8.15 10.98 17.69
C GLY A 109 9.48 11.58 17.23
N ALA A 110 10.56 11.33 17.98
CA ALA A 110 11.91 11.80 17.66
C ALA A 110 12.69 10.86 16.73
N ARG A 111 12.10 9.73 16.32
CA ARG A 111 12.76 8.73 15.48
C ARG A 111 12.45 8.96 14.01
N GLU A 112 13.47 8.82 13.20
CA GLU A 112 13.41 8.84 11.74
C GLU A 112 13.64 7.41 11.22
N PHE A 113 12.90 7.05 10.18
CA PHE A 113 13.00 5.78 9.47
C PHE A 113 13.17 6.09 7.99
N LEU A 114 14.23 5.58 7.38
CA LEU A 114 14.49 5.76 5.96
C LEU A 114 13.50 4.94 5.14
N THR A 115 12.98 5.52 4.06
CA THR A 115 11.96 4.86 3.23
C THR A 115 12.55 4.02 2.11
N ASP A 116 13.84 4.14 1.83
CA ASP A 116 14.58 3.34 0.84
C ASP A 116 15.15 2.03 1.41
N ASP A 117 14.92 1.76 2.71
CA ASP A 117 15.23 0.49 3.37
C ASP A 117 13.94 -0.19 3.87
N GLU A 118 13.62 -1.34 3.29
CA GLU A 118 12.46 -2.15 3.70
C GLU A 118 12.48 -2.50 5.20
N ARG A 119 13.67 -2.70 5.79
CA ARG A 119 13.81 -3.08 7.21
C ARG A 119 13.46 -1.91 8.13
N GLU A 120 13.83 -0.69 7.77
CA GLU A 120 13.44 0.53 8.49
C GLU A 120 11.92 0.71 8.45
N LEU A 121 11.30 0.47 7.30
CA LEU A 121 9.84 0.50 7.18
C LEU A 121 9.15 -0.65 7.93
N GLU A 122 9.71 -1.86 7.94
CA GLU A 122 9.21 -2.95 8.79
C GLU A 122 9.27 -2.58 10.28
N GLN A 123 10.33 -1.91 10.72
CA GLN A 123 10.47 -1.44 12.09
C GLN A 123 9.46 -0.33 12.42
N TRP A 124 9.29 0.64 11.52
CA TRP A 124 8.28 1.69 11.66
C TRP A 124 6.87 1.09 11.78
N LEU A 125 6.52 0.11 10.92
CA LEU A 125 5.24 -0.59 10.98
C LEU A 125 5.06 -1.40 12.27
N ALA A 126 6.13 -2.00 12.81
CA ALA A 126 6.08 -2.68 14.11
C ALA A 126 5.82 -1.70 15.26
N GLU A 127 6.32 -0.47 15.18
CA GLU A 127 6.02 0.56 16.19
C GLU A 127 4.59 1.09 16.06
N LEU A 128 4.09 1.29 14.83
CA LEU A 128 2.68 1.60 14.61
C LEU A 128 1.75 0.46 15.08
N GLU A 129 2.19 -0.80 14.99
CA GLU A 129 1.49 -1.96 15.53
C GLU A 129 1.44 -1.91 17.07
N GLY A 130 2.56 -1.58 17.73
CA GLY A 130 2.62 -1.37 19.18
C GLY A 130 1.73 -0.23 19.68
N LEU A 131 1.50 0.78 18.84
CA LEU A 131 0.54 1.88 19.09
C LEU A 131 -0.91 1.53 18.72
N GLY A 132 -1.16 0.34 18.17
CA GLY A 132 -2.49 -0.10 17.75
C GLY A 132 -3.04 0.60 16.51
N LEU A 133 -2.19 1.28 15.72
CA LEU A 133 -2.58 1.97 14.49
C LEU A 133 -2.66 1.03 13.28
N VAL A 134 -1.84 -0.03 13.29
CA VAL A 134 -1.91 -1.13 12.33
C VAL A 134 -1.97 -2.47 13.06
N ARG A 135 -2.35 -3.54 12.37
CA ARG A 135 -2.36 -4.91 12.90
C ARG A 135 -1.82 -5.85 11.84
N ARG A 136 -1.06 -6.87 12.24
CA ARG A 136 -0.66 -7.96 11.35
C ARG A 136 -1.86 -8.74 10.82
N GLU A 137 -1.75 -9.18 9.57
CA GLU A 137 -2.70 -10.13 8.99
C GLU A 137 -2.37 -11.55 9.47
N PRO A 138 -3.31 -12.25 10.15
CA PRO A 138 -3.02 -13.54 10.77
C PRO A 138 -2.60 -14.64 9.78
N ARG A 139 -2.99 -14.48 8.52
CA ARG A 139 -2.81 -15.49 7.46
C ARG A 139 -1.72 -15.14 6.45
N GLU A 140 -1.16 -13.93 6.53
CA GLU A 140 -0.20 -13.42 5.55
C GLU A 140 1.05 -12.91 6.26
N VAL A 141 2.17 -13.61 6.04
CA VAL A 141 3.45 -13.29 6.70
C VAL A 141 3.92 -11.90 6.26
N ARG A 142 4.25 -11.06 7.25
CA ARG A 142 4.72 -9.68 7.07
C ARG A 142 3.73 -8.82 6.29
N MET A 143 2.43 -9.03 6.48
CA MET A 143 1.42 -8.10 5.99
C MET A 143 0.70 -7.45 7.16
N TRP A 144 0.31 -6.19 6.96
CA TRP A 144 -0.44 -5.38 7.90
C TRP A 144 -1.72 -4.87 7.24
N ARG A 145 -2.64 -4.43 8.09
CA ARG A 145 -3.79 -3.61 7.74
C ARG A 145 -3.93 -2.48 8.74
N LEU A 146 -4.61 -1.40 8.35
CA LEU A 146 -4.97 -0.35 9.30
C LEU A 146 -5.88 -0.93 10.39
N ALA A 147 -5.67 -0.53 11.64
CA ALA A 147 -6.57 -0.88 12.72
C ALA A 147 -7.91 -0.14 12.55
N PRO A 148 -9.06 -0.76 12.91
CA PRO A 148 -10.33 -0.05 12.96
C PRO A 148 -10.24 1.14 13.94
N GLN A 149 -10.66 2.33 13.51
CA GLN A 149 -10.80 3.46 14.41
C GLN A 149 -12.12 3.30 15.16
N HIS A 150 -12.06 3.28 16.49
CA HIS A 150 -13.23 3.29 17.37
C HIS A 150 -13.71 4.72 17.60
#